data_AF-A0A0F5PGG3-F1
#
_entry.id   AF-A0A0F5PGG3-F1
#
_cell.length_a   1.000
_cell.length_b   1.000
_cell.length_c   1.000
_cell.angle_alpha   90.00
_cell.angle_beta   90.00
_cell.angle_gamma   90.00
#
_symmetry.space_group_name_H-M   'P 1'
#
loop_
_entity.id
_entity.type
_entity.pdbx_description
1 polymer ?
#
loop_
_entity_poly.entity_id
_entity_poly.type
_entity_poly.pdbx_seq_one_letter_code
_entity_poly.pdbx_strand_id
1 'polypeptide(L)'
;MADRTVKLDNVAILLAVDAGVSWYELPDYPGYSKGRWRDRARCLIRRGAPDARVVDGGVQWDGRMSDDIVRNFSTLEFHRLMEARKFSR
;
A
#
# COMPACT_ATOMS: atom_id res chain seq x y z
N MET A 1 14.79 -1.18 18.09
CA MET A 1 13.96 -1.80 17.04
C MET A 1 13.69 -0.73 16.00
N ALA A 2 14.10 -0.91 14.75
CA ALA A 2 13.92 0.11 13.71
C ALA A 2 12.41 0.28 13.44
N ASP A 3 11.93 1.51 13.48
CA ASP A 3 10.55 1.87 13.14
C ASP A 3 10.33 1.55 11.64
N ARG A 4 9.75 0.38 11.35
CA ARG A 4 9.51 -0.09 9.97
C ARG A 4 8.21 0.51 9.49
N THR A 5 8.35 1.68 8.89
CA THR A 5 7.21 2.48 8.49
C THR A 5 7.32 2.77 6.99
N VAL A 6 6.29 2.39 6.23
CA VAL A 6 6.22 2.61 4.78
C VAL A 6 4.94 3.33 4.39
N LYS A 7 4.97 4.08 3.30
CA LYS A 7 3.75 4.66 2.73
C LYS A 7 2.89 3.58 2.10
N LEU A 8 1.58 3.64 2.31
CA LEU A 8 0.63 2.74 1.65
C LEU A 8 0.72 2.87 0.12
N ASP A 9 0.98 4.07 -0.39
CA ASP A 9 1.15 4.31 -1.82
C ASP A 9 2.31 3.49 -2.40
N ASN A 10 3.42 3.29 -1.67
CA ASN A 10 4.50 2.44 -2.15
C ASN A 10 4.04 0.98 -2.35
N VAL A 11 3.19 0.48 -1.44
CA VAL A 11 2.61 -0.86 -1.55
C VAL A 11 1.61 -0.93 -2.70
N ALA A 12 0.78 0.11 -2.87
CA ALA A 12 -0.20 0.20 -3.94
C ALA A 12 0.46 0.30 -5.33
N ILE A 13 1.55 1.08 -5.46
CA ILE A 13 2.37 1.20 -6.66
C ILE A 13 2.91 -0.18 -7.06
N LEU A 14 3.52 -0.90 -6.12
CA LEU A 14 4.08 -2.22 -6.41
C LEU A 14 3.00 -3.23 -6.84
N LEU A 15 1.79 -3.15 -6.28
CA LEU A 15 0.66 -3.96 -6.71
C LEU A 15 0.16 -3.61 -8.12
N ALA A 16 0.11 -2.33 -8.46
CA ALA A 16 -0.27 -1.88 -9.79
C ALA A 16 0.76 -2.37 -10.83
N VAL A 17 2.05 -2.20 -10.53
CA VAL A 17 3.16 -2.64 -11.39
C VAL A 17 3.16 -4.16 -11.59
N ASP A 18 2.95 -4.96 -10.53
CA ASP A 18 2.87 -6.42 -10.64
C ASP A 18 1.69 -6.87 -11.51
N ALA A 19 0.62 -6.08 -11.58
CA ALA A 19 -0.52 -6.30 -12.46
C ALA A 19 -0.36 -5.71 -13.87
N GLY A 20 0.81 -5.16 -14.20
CA GLY A 20 1.08 -4.52 -15.50
C GLY A 20 0.44 -3.15 -15.68
N VAL A 21 0.03 -2.49 -14.59
CA VAL A 21 -0.62 -1.17 -14.61
C VAL A 21 0.37 -0.10 -14.18
N SER A 22 0.55 0.93 -15.02
CA SER A 22 1.39 2.08 -14.71
C SER A 22 0.70 3.00 -13.70
N TRP A 23 1.29 3.14 -12.51
CA TRP A 23 0.75 4.01 -11.46
C TRP A 23 0.60 5.48 -11.90
N TYR A 24 1.53 5.99 -12.69
CA TYR A 24 1.57 7.38 -13.14
C TYR A 24 0.48 7.71 -14.16
N GLU A 25 -0.06 6.70 -14.84
CA GLU A 25 -1.15 6.86 -15.80
C GLU A 25 -2.53 6.76 -15.13
N LEU A 26 -2.58 6.42 -13.83
CA LEU A 26 -3.83 6.30 -13.10
C LEU A 26 -4.33 7.66 -12.59
N PRO A 27 -5.62 7.99 -12.81
CA PRO A 27 -6.23 9.17 -12.22
C PRO A 27 -6.23 9.10 -10.68
N ASP A 28 -5.84 10.20 -10.04
CA ASP A 28 -5.71 10.35 -8.58
C ASP A 28 -6.88 11.11 -7.96
N TYR A 29 -8.09 10.84 -8.45
CA TYR A 29 -9.31 11.41 -7.89
C TYR A 29 -9.90 10.46 -6.83
N PRO A 30 -10.59 10.98 -5.78
CA PRO A 30 -11.27 10.15 -4.79
C PRO A 30 -12.24 9.18 -5.47
N GLY A 31 -12.12 7.88 -5.16
CA GLY A 31 -12.95 6.82 -5.77
C GLY A 31 -12.45 6.26 -7.11
N TYR A 32 -11.33 6.75 -7.65
CA TYR A 32 -10.75 6.28 -8.92
C TYR A 32 -9.67 5.19 -8.74
N SER A 33 -9.06 4.80 -9.86
CA SER A 33 -8.16 3.66 -10.01
C SER A 33 -7.06 3.56 -8.95
N LYS A 34 -6.44 4.67 -8.51
CA LYS A 34 -5.45 4.65 -7.42
C LYS A 34 -6.07 4.26 -6.07
N GLY A 35 -7.28 4.71 -5.77
CA GLY A 35 -8.04 4.30 -4.58
C GLY A 35 -8.25 2.79 -4.53
N ARG A 36 -8.63 2.17 -5.66
CA ARG A 36 -8.75 0.70 -5.76
C ARG A 36 -7.45 -0.02 -5.39
N TRP A 37 -6.29 0.50 -5.82
CA TRP A 37 -4.99 -0.09 -5.48
C TRP A 37 -4.61 0.12 -4.02
N ARG A 38 -4.91 1.29 -3.44
CA ARG A 38 -4.75 1.56 -2.00
C ARG A 38 -5.60 0.60 -1.16
N ASP A 39 -6.87 0.38 -1.53
CA ASP A 39 -7.73 -0.58 -0.83
C ASP A 39 -7.25 -2.03 -0.99
N ARG A 40 -6.74 -2.39 -2.17
CA ARG A 40 -6.14 -3.70 -2.39
C ARG A 40 -4.87 -3.90 -1.55
N ALA A 41 -4.05 -2.87 -1.42
CA ALA A 41 -2.89 -2.86 -0.53
C ALA A 41 -3.30 -3.07 0.93
N ARG A 42 -4.31 -2.33 1.42
CA ARG A 42 -4.86 -2.49 2.79
C ARG A 42 -5.33 -3.93 3.04
N CYS A 43 -6.08 -4.51 2.10
CA CYS A 43 -6.55 -5.89 2.20
C CYS A 43 -5.40 -6.91 2.23
N LEU A 44 -4.36 -6.72 1.41
CA LEU A 44 -3.21 -7.61 1.37
C LEU A 44 -2.41 -7.55 2.68
N ILE A 45 -2.15 -6.34 3.18
CA ILE A 45 -1.44 -6.14 4.45
C ILE A 45 -2.23 -6.78 5.60
N ARG A 46 -3.54 -6.51 5.70
CA ARG A 46 -4.39 -7.10 6.76
C ARG A 46 -4.40 -8.63 6.76
N ARG A 47 -4.28 -9.26 5.59
CA ARG A 47 -4.29 -10.74 5.46
C ARG A 47 -2.91 -11.36 5.66
N GLY A 48 -1.86 -10.70 5.16
CA GLY A 48 -0.51 -11.25 5.10
C GLY A 48 0.43 -10.81 6.22
N ALA A 49 0.14 -9.68 6.86
CA ALA A 49 0.94 -9.10 7.93
C ALA A 49 0.02 -8.64 9.07
N PRO A 50 -0.44 -9.56 9.93
CA PRO A 50 -1.37 -9.22 11.02
C PRO A 50 -0.79 -8.22 12.03
N ASP A 51 0.53 -8.15 12.14
CA ASP A 51 1.23 -7.20 13.02
C ASP A 51 1.33 -5.78 12.43
N ALA A 52 1.07 -5.64 11.12
CA ALA A 52 1.11 -4.36 10.44
C ALA A 52 -0.14 -3.54 10.72
N ARG A 53 0.05 -2.24 10.98
CA ARG A 53 -1.05 -1.31 11.23
C ARG A 53 -1.08 -0.23 10.16
N VAL A 54 -2.20 -0.13 9.44
CA VAL A 54 -2.47 0.99 8.56
C VAL A 54 -3.00 2.14 9.40
N VAL A 55 -2.34 3.29 9.31
CA VAL A 55 -2.72 4.55 9.94
C VAL A 55 -3.10 5.49 8.79
N ASP A 56 -4.37 5.88 8.73
CA ASP A 56 -4.84 6.80 7.70
C ASP A 56 -4.13 8.16 7.86
N GLY A 57 -3.69 8.72 6.74
CA GLY A 57 -3.10 10.04 6.72
C GLY A 57 -4.17 11.09 6.99
N GLY A 58 -3.98 11.89 8.04
CA GLY A 58 -4.85 13.03 8.33
C GLY A 58 -4.78 14.11 7.24
N VAL A 59 -5.74 15.03 7.27
CA VAL A 59 -5.63 16.27 6.49
C VAL A 59 -4.53 17.12 7.10
N GLN A 60 -3.53 17.46 6.31
CA GLN A 60 -2.46 18.39 6.70
C GLN A 60 -2.99 19.82 6.76
N TRP A 61 -2.27 20.68 7.47
CA TRP A 61 -2.63 22.09 7.66
C TRP A 61 -2.72 22.88 6.34
N ASP A 62 -2.05 22.41 5.28
CA ASP A 62 -2.08 22.98 3.92
C ASP A 62 -3.22 22.43 3.05
N GLY A 63 -4.13 21.64 3.64
CA GLY A 63 -5.27 21.03 2.95
C GLY A 63 -4.93 19.79 2.11
N ARG A 64 -3.66 19.37 2.07
CA ARG A 64 -3.27 18.10 1.42
C ARG A 64 -3.62 16.92 2.32
N MET A 65 -4.08 15.82 1.75
CA MET A 65 -4.11 14.54 2.47
C MET A 65 -2.67 14.09 2.72
N SER A 66 -2.32 13.76 3.96
CA SER A 66 -1.12 12.95 4.21
C SER A 66 -1.30 11.58 3.58
N ASP A 67 -0.20 10.99 3.11
CA ASP A 67 -0.20 9.58 2.72
C ASP A 67 -0.57 8.71 3.93
N ASP A 68 -1.35 7.66 3.68
CA ASP A 68 -1.54 6.61 4.66
C ASP A 68 -0.20 5.91 4.95
N ILE A 69 -0.01 5.56 6.21
CA ILE A 69 1.24 4.97 6.70
C ILE A 69 0.97 3.55 7.17
N VAL A 70 1.82 2.61 6.79
CA VAL A 70 1.82 1.25 7.30
C VAL A 70 2.97 1.10 8.29
N ARG A 71 2.64 0.93 9.57
CA ARG A 71 3.57 0.68 10.66
C ARG A 71 3.85 -0.82 10.82
N ASN A 72 5.02 -1.16 11.34
CA ASN A 72 5.51 -2.54 11.51
C ASN A 72 5.50 -3.33 10.19
N PHE A 73 5.75 -2.64 9.08
CA PHE A 73 5.73 -3.24 7.76
C PHE A 73 6.87 -2.68 6.92
N SER A 74 7.54 -3.55 6.19
CA SER A 74 8.64 -3.19 5.31
C SER A 74 8.38 -3.64 3.87
N THR A 75 9.06 -2.99 2.93
CA THR A 75 9.02 -3.37 1.51
C THR A 75 9.50 -4.82 1.30
N LEU A 76 10.41 -5.33 2.14
CA LEU A 76 10.87 -6.72 2.08
C LEU A 76 9.74 -7.71 2.44
N GLU A 77 8.96 -7.41 3.48
CA GLU A 77 7.79 -8.23 3.85
C GLU A 77 6.73 -8.19 2.76
N PHE A 78 6.56 -7.06 2.09
CA PHE A 78 5.71 -6.97 0.91
C PHE A 78 6.17 -7.90 -0.22
N HIS A 79 7.47 -7.92 -0.56
CA HIS A 79 7.99 -8.82 -1.58
C HIS A 79 7.74 -10.29 -1.22
N ARG A 80 8.00 -10.70 0.03
CA ARG A 80 7.70 -12.07 0.49
C ARG A 80 6.22 -12.41 0.37
N LEU A 81 5.33 -11.48 0.68
CA LEU A 81 3.88 -11.68 0.53
C LEU A 81 3.47 -11.85 -0.93
N MET A 82 4.09 -11.09 -1.83
CA MET A 82 3.83 -11.21 -3.27
C MET A 82 4.37 -12.53 -3.83
N GLU A 83 5.57 -12.96 -3.39
CA GLU A 83 6.13 -14.26 -3.76
C GLU A 83 5.25 -15.41 -3.26
N ALA A 84 4.89 -15.43 -1.97
CA ALA A 84 4.01 -16.46 -1.40
C ALA A 84 2.67 -16.59 -2.16
N ARG A 85 2.14 -15.46 -2.64
CA ARG A 85 0.89 -15.43 -3.42
C ARG A 85 1.07 -15.94 -4.85
N LYS A 86 2.26 -15.79 -5.46
CA LYS A 86 2.57 -16.38 -6.78
C LYS A 86 2.71 -17.90 -6.72
N PHE A 87 3.22 -18.44 -5.61
CA PHE A 87 3.38 -19.89 -5.40
C PHE A 87 2.13 -20.61 -4.89
N SER A 88 1.08 -19.88 -4.53
CA SER A 88 -0.19 -20.46 -4.07
C SER A 88 -1.21 -20.68 -5.21
N ARG A 89 -0.78 -20.64 -6.47
CA ARG A 89 -1.65 -20.72 -7.65
C ARG A 89 -1.37 -21.95 -8.50
#